data_AF-A0AAX1SU77-F1
#
_entry.id   AF-A0AAX1SU77-F1
#
_cell.length_a   1.000
_cell.length_b   1.000
_cell.length_c   1.000
_cell.angle_alpha   90.00
_cell.angle_beta   90.00
_cell.angle_gamma   90.00
#
_symmetry.space_group_name_H-M   'P 1'
#
loop_
_entity.id
_entity.type
_entity.pdbx_description
1 polymer ?
#
loop_
_entity_poly.entity_id
_entity_poly.type
_entity_poly.pdbx_seq_one_letter_code
_entity_poly.pdbx_strand_id
1 'polypeptide(L)'
;MLRDKIKNDIYFNKFINYEEKRIEKFLLLVEKVIEERGKDDKGVKNGYIALQGYHFNKLRAMYSAGCSIQTIRDFLPEVINIMEKVWNKESGYIRMLWIISIAVMLNVEDKEFNRLIAMVRKEGLNDYLINYFIAFRNSEPSDFYEQSEFYVKYPYFKLKEVIESNKISQEKSIKNLEKYIKEYWYKGHLEEAWYDAHENKHDIYSGYWSFESGAIAKILKLDDSTLKDSSYYPYDMVHCQEK
;
A
#
# COMPACT_ATOMS: atom_id res chain seq x y z
N MET A 1 -15.61 7.29 -10.80
CA MET A 1 -15.55 8.71 -10.38
C MET A 1 -14.15 8.96 -9.85
N LEU A 2 -13.58 10.14 -10.12
CA LEU A 2 -12.27 10.53 -9.61
C LEU A 2 -12.29 10.48 -8.08
N ARG A 3 -11.29 9.84 -7.45
CA ARG A 3 -11.21 9.69 -5.99
C ARG A 3 -10.36 10.77 -5.35
N ASP A 4 -9.31 11.18 -6.04
CA ASP A 4 -8.44 12.26 -5.58
C ASP A 4 -9.14 13.62 -5.64
N LYS A 5 -8.84 14.48 -4.65
CA LYS A 5 -9.44 15.82 -4.51
C LYS A 5 -8.46 16.96 -4.83
N ILE A 6 -7.21 16.65 -5.18
CA ILE A 6 -6.13 17.63 -5.39
C ILE A 6 -5.84 17.84 -6.88
N LYS A 7 -5.75 16.75 -7.66
CA LYS A 7 -5.52 16.77 -9.10
C LYS A 7 -6.71 16.17 -9.84
N ASN A 8 -6.86 16.52 -11.12
CA ASN A 8 -7.97 16.09 -11.96
C ASN A 8 -7.67 14.82 -12.76
N ASP A 9 -8.68 14.35 -13.49
CA ASP A 9 -8.61 13.20 -14.39
C ASP A 9 -7.54 13.37 -15.50
N ILE A 10 -7.41 14.57 -16.07
CA ILE A 10 -6.39 14.88 -17.10
C ILE A 10 -4.98 14.62 -16.56
N TYR A 11 -4.71 15.09 -15.34
CA TYR A 11 -3.43 14.88 -14.66
C TYR A 11 -3.14 13.39 -14.48
N PHE A 12 -4.08 12.63 -13.89
CA PHE A 12 -3.83 11.21 -13.62
C PHE A 12 -3.75 10.36 -14.89
N ASN A 13 -4.53 10.67 -15.93
CA ASN A 13 -4.41 10.00 -17.22
C ASN A 13 -3.02 10.21 -17.83
N LYS A 14 -2.49 11.44 -17.78
CA LYS A 14 -1.12 11.74 -18.22
C LYS A 14 -0.07 11.02 -17.35
N PHE A 15 -0.26 11.02 -16.03
CA PHE A 15 0.64 10.38 -15.07
C PHE A 15 0.72 8.87 -15.27
N ILE A 16 -0.43 8.19 -15.36
CA ILE A 16 -0.52 6.74 -15.56
C ILE A 16 0.15 6.36 -16.90
N ASN A 17 -0.18 7.06 -17.98
CA ASN A 17 0.45 6.84 -19.28
C ASN A 17 1.97 7.05 -19.25
N TYR A 18 2.45 8.00 -18.44
CA TYR A 18 3.88 8.22 -18.25
C TYR A 18 4.53 7.07 -17.48
N GLU A 19 3.91 6.58 -16.40
CA GLU A 19 4.40 5.42 -15.65
C GLU A 19 4.43 4.15 -16.51
N GLU A 20 3.40 3.91 -17.32
CA GLU A 20 3.33 2.77 -18.24
C GLU A 20 4.52 2.76 -19.21
N LYS A 21 4.79 3.90 -19.86
CA LYS A 21 5.96 4.03 -20.75
C LYS A 21 7.28 3.82 -20.02
N ARG A 22 7.38 4.23 -18.75
CA ARG A 22 8.59 3.98 -17.94
C ARG A 22 8.74 2.51 -17.59
N ILE A 23 7.66 1.84 -17.22
CA ILE A 23 7.62 0.41 -16.92
C ILE A 23 8.07 -0.38 -18.15
N GLU A 24 7.42 -0.17 -19.31
CA GLU A 24 7.78 -0.84 -20.57
C GLU A 24 9.25 -0.63 -20.92
N LYS A 25 9.73 0.62 -20.87
CA LYS A 25 11.13 0.95 -21.16
C LYS A 25 12.10 0.25 -20.21
N PHE A 26 11.82 0.25 -18.90
CA PHE A 26 12.75 -0.29 -17.92
C PHE A 26 12.75 -1.82 -17.91
N LEU A 27 11.64 -2.48 -18.24
CA LEU A 27 11.61 -3.93 -18.45
C LEU A 27 12.59 -4.33 -19.57
N LEU A 28 12.50 -3.68 -20.73
CA LEU A 28 13.41 -3.92 -21.86
C LEU A 28 14.88 -3.61 -21.51
N LEU A 29 15.13 -2.54 -20.75
CA LEU A 29 16.50 -2.21 -20.32
C LEU A 29 17.05 -3.25 -19.35
N VAL A 30 16.24 -3.76 -18.42
CA VAL A 30 16.66 -4.81 -17.50
C VAL A 30 16.99 -6.09 -18.26
N GLU A 31 16.12 -6.51 -19.19
CA GLU A 31 16.37 -7.69 -20.04
C GLU A 31 17.69 -7.55 -20.82
N LYS A 32 17.91 -6.40 -21.46
CA LYS A 32 19.15 -6.13 -22.18
C LYS A 32 20.39 -6.21 -21.28
N VAL A 33 20.32 -5.66 -20.06
CA VAL A 33 21.44 -5.74 -19.11
C VAL A 33 21.68 -7.18 -18.66
N ILE A 34 20.63 -7.98 -18.47
CA ILE A 34 20.76 -9.41 -18.15
C ILE A 34 21.47 -10.16 -19.28
N GLU A 35 21.10 -9.91 -20.53
CA GLU A 35 21.72 -10.53 -21.71
C GLU A 35 23.19 -10.15 -21.87
N GLU A 36 23.53 -8.87 -21.68
CA GLU A 36 24.88 -8.35 -21.90
C GLU A 36 25.84 -8.60 -20.72
N ARG A 37 25.32 -8.60 -19.48
CA ARG A 37 26.13 -8.51 -18.25
C ARG A 37 25.77 -9.54 -17.19
N GLY A 38 24.71 -10.30 -17.39
CA GLY A 38 24.23 -11.33 -16.47
C GLY A 38 23.26 -10.81 -15.41
N LYS A 39 22.50 -11.74 -14.83
CA LYS A 39 21.42 -11.48 -13.87
C LYS A 39 21.86 -10.83 -12.55
N ASP A 40 23.12 -11.01 -12.17
CA ASP A 40 23.67 -10.55 -10.89
C ASP A 40 24.31 -9.15 -11.01
N ASP A 41 24.25 -8.52 -12.18
CA ASP A 41 24.76 -7.16 -12.41
C ASP A 41 23.98 -6.11 -11.58
N LYS A 42 24.69 -5.12 -11.05
CA LYS A 42 24.10 -4.05 -10.22
C LYS A 42 23.04 -3.24 -10.99
N GLY A 43 23.19 -3.12 -12.31
CA GLY A 43 22.23 -2.48 -13.21
C GLY A 43 20.88 -3.20 -13.23
N VAL A 44 20.86 -4.53 -13.13
CA VAL A 44 19.62 -5.33 -13.02
C VAL A 44 18.90 -5.00 -11.72
N LYS A 45 19.63 -5.01 -10.59
CA LYS A 45 19.07 -4.64 -9.29
C LYS A 45 18.51 -3.21 -9.28
N ASN A 46 19.28 -2.25 -9.80
CA ASN A 46 18.85 -0.85 -9.89
C ASN A 46 17.63 -0.67 -10.80
N GLY A 47 17.57 -1.40 -11.92
CA GLY A 47 16.44 -1.41 -12.83
C GLY A 47 15.17 -1.91 -12.15
N TYR A 48 15.25 -3.02 -11.40
CA TYR A 48 14.10 -3.52 -10.63
C TYR A 48 13.70 -2.60 -9.47
N ILE A 49 14.63 -1.89 -8.81
CA ILE A 49 14.30 -0.85 -7.82
C ILE A 49 13.48 0.28 -8.47
N ALA A 50 13.91 0.75 -9.64
CA ALA A 50 13.16 1.77 -10.39
C ALA A 50 11.78 1.27 -10.81
N LEU A 51 11.70 0.05 -11.35
CA LEU A 51 10.44 -0.60 -11.71
C LEU A 51 9.50 -0.69 -10.50
N GLN A 52 9.99 -1.09 -9.32
CA GLN A 52 9.16 -1.12 -8.11
C GLN A 52 8.56 0.26 -7.82
N GLY A 53 9.36 1.33 -7.92
CA GLY A 53 8.87 2.70 -7.77
C GLY A 53 7.74 3.04 -8.75
N TYR A 54 7.92 2.74 -10.04
CA TYR A 54 6.94 3.03 -11.08
C TYR A 54 5.64 2.23 -10.91
N HIS A 55 5.74 0.95 -10.53
CA HIS A 55 4.57 0.10 -10.27
C HIS A 55 3.74 0.64 -9.10
N PHE A 56 4.37 1.03 -7.98
CA PHE A 56 3.65 1.62 -6.85
C PHE A 56 3.06 2.99 -7.16
N ASN A 57 3.75 3.82 -7.95
CA ASN A 57 3.19 5.08 -8.41
C ASN A 57 1.97 4.86 -9.30
N LYS A 58 2.05 3.94 -10.27
CA LYS A 58 0.93 3.57 -11.14
C LYS A 58 -0.23 3.02 -10.32
N LEU A 59 0.01 2.10 -9.39
CA LEU A 59 -1.00 1.51 -8.52
C LEU A 59 -1.78 2.58 -7.74
N ARG A 60 -1.07 3.50 -7.08
CA ARG A 60 -1.69 4.62 -6.34
C ARG A 60 -2.44 5.55 -7.28
N ALA A 61 -1.85 5.89 -8.43
CA ALA A 61 -2.46 6.79 -9.41
C ALA A 61 -3.73 6.18 -10.02
N MET A 62 -3.78 4.88 -10.29
CA MET A 62 -4.99 4.18 -10.75
C MET A 62 -6.13 4.32 -9.74
N TYR A 63 -5.84 4.14 -8.45
CA TYR A 63 -6.84 4.35 -7.42
C TYR A 63 -7.32 5.81 -7.39
N SER A 64 -6.40 6.76 -7.40
CA SER A 64 -6.65 8.21 -7.45
C SER A 64 -7.52 8.62 -8.64
N ALA A 65 -7.21 8.09 -9.83
CA ALA A 65 -7.88 8.35 -11.10
C ALA A 65 -9.33 7.83 -11.14
N GLY A 66 -9.74 7.01 -10.17
CA GLY A 66 -11.06 6.40 -10.20
C GLY A 66 -11.13 5.14 -11.06
N CYS A 67 -10.00 4.49 -11.37
CA CYS A 67 -10.01 3.19 -12.05
C CYS A 67 -10.85 2.17 -11.25
N SER A 68 -11.40 1.19 -11.95
CA SER A 68 -12.20 0.15 -11.32
C SER A 68 -11.34 -0.67 -10.35
N ILE A 69 -11.95 -1.15 -9.26
CA ILE A 69 -11.25 -2.02 -8.31
C ILE A 69 -10.77 -3.31 -8.98
N GLN A 70 -11.52 -3.82 -9.95
CA GLN A 70 -11.09 -4.98 -10.74
C GLN A 70 -9.78 -4.70 -11.49
N THR A 71 -9.68 -3.56 -12.17
CA THR A 71 -8.45 -3.16 -12.87
C THR A 71 -7.25 -3.05 -11.92
N ILE A 72 -7.48 -2.56 -10.69
CA ILE A 72 -6.44 -2.50 -9.67
C ILE A 72 -6.04 -3.91 -9.22
N ARG A 73 -7.02 -4.79 -8.97
CA ARG A 73 -6.80 -6.20 -8.61
C ARG A 73 -5.99 -6.93 -9.68
N ASP A 74 -6.32 -6.74 -10.95
CA ASP A 74 -5.65 -7.37 -12.09
C ASP A 74 -4.19 -6.91 -12.24
N PHE A 75 -3.85 -5.72 -11.73
CA PHE A 75 -2.48 -5.19 -11.75
C PHE A 75 -1.62 -5.68 -10.57
N LEU A 76 -2.21 -6.15 -9.47
CA LEU A 76 -1.45 -6.55 -8.28
C LEU A 76 -0.43 -7.67 -8.52
N PRO A 77 -0.70 -8.73 -9.31
CA PRO A 77 0.30 -9.77 -9.57
C PRO A 77 1.58 -9.21 -10.19
N GLU A 78 1.48 -8.20 -11.06
CA GLU A 78 2.63 -7.53 -11.67
C GLU A 78 3.44 -6.75 -10.63
N VAL A 79 2.75 -6.01 -9.74
CA VAL A 79 3.39 -5.30 -8.62
C VAL A 79 4.15 -6.28 -7.72
N ILE A 80 3.53 -7.41 -7.35
CA ILE A 80 4.12 -8.45 -6.50
C ILE A 80 5.34 -9.09 -7.19
N ASN A 81 5.24 -9.40 -8.49
CA ASN A 81 6.34 -9.95 -9.29
C ASN A 81 7.60 -9.07 -9.22
N ILE A 82 7.44 -7.75 -9.32
CA ILE A 82 8.55 -6.81 -9.24
C ILE A 82 9.07 -6.67 -7.80
N MET A 83 8.18 -6.68 -6.81
CA MET A 83 8.58 -6.64 -5.40
C MET A 83 9.50 -7.81 -5.03
N GLU A 84 9.19 -9.04 -5.44
CA GLU A 84 10.00 -10.22 -5.14
C GLU A 84 11.45 -10.13 -5.63
N LYS A 85 11.73 -9.28 -6.64
CA LYS A 85 13.08 -9.11 -7.17
C LYS A 85 13.98 -8.27 -6.27
N VAL A 86 13.43 -7.31 -5.52
CA VAL A 86 14.23 -6.24 -4.89
C VAL A 86 13.75 -5.77 -3.52
N TRP A 87 12.55 -6.15 -3.09
CA TRP A 87 12.02 -5.71 -1.81
C TRP A 87 12.89 -6.19 -0.65
N ASN A 88 13.11 -5.30 0.31
CA ASN A 88 13.78 -5.53 1.58
C ASN A 88 13.08 -4.67 2.64
N LYS A 89 13.22 -5.04 3.92
CA LYS A 89 12.52 -4.33 5.01
C LYS A 89 13.07 -2.93 5.26
N GLU A 90 14.36 -2.69 5.02
CA GLU A 90 15.06 -1.45 5.37
C GLU A 90 14.57 -0.24 4.57
N SER A 91 14.19 -0.46 3.31
CA SER A 91 13.75 0.60 2.39
C SER A 91 12.33 0.40 1.85
N GLY A 92 11.70 -0.71 2.22
CA GLY A 92 10.45 -1.18 1.62
C GLY A 92 9.26 -1.28 2.57
N TYR A 93 9.39 -0.88 3.83
CA TYR A 93 8.33 -1.05 4.85
C TYR A 93 6.97 -0.53 4.39
N ILE A 94 6.88 0.76 4.02
CA ILE A 94 5.61 1.39 3.61
C ILE A 94 5.00 0.70 2.39
N ARG A 95 5.84 0.28 1.43
CA ARG A 95 5.37 -0.46 0.24
C ARG A 95 4.78 -1.82 0.62
N MET A 96 5.39 -2.52 1.58
CA MET A 96 4.85 -3.78 2.10
C MET A 96 3.54 -3.55 2.85
N LEU A 97 3.50 -2.53 3.72
CA LEU A 97 2.31 -2.16 4.47
C LEU A 97 1.14 -1.82 3.52
N TRP A 98 1.39 -1.05 2.45
CA TRP A 98 0.38 -0.74 1.45
C TRP A 98 -0.11 -1.97 0.70
N ILE A 99 0.80 -2.79 0.13
CA ILE A 99 0.38 -3.92 -0.70
C ILE A 99 -0.35 -4.98 0.11
N ILE A 100 0.07 -5.25 1.36
CA ILE A 100 -0.62 -6.23 2.21
C ILE A 100 -1.99 -5.70 2.65
N SER A 101 -2.12 -4.40 2.91
CA SER A 101 -3.40 -3.76 3.25
C SER A 101 -4.38 -3.82 2.06
N ILE A 102 -3.90 -3.53 0.85
CA ILE A 102 -4.69 -3.66 -0.38
C ILE A 102 -5.09 -5.12 -0.59
N ALA A 103 -4.16 -6.05 -0.39
CA ALA A 103 -4.39 -7.48 -0.54
C ALA A 103 -5.47 -8.01 0.43
N VAL A 104 -5.50 -7.51 1.66
CA VAL A 104 -6.58 -7.75 2.64
C VAL A 104 -7.90 -7.16 2.16
N MET A 105 -7.93 -5.87 1.81
CA MET A 105 -9.17 -5.19 1.40
C MET A 105 -9.81 -5.84 0.18
N LEU A 106 -8.99 -6.25 -0.78
CA LEU A 106 -9.45 -6.83 -2.04
C LEU A 106 -9.66 -8.34 -1.99
N ASN A 107 -9.42 -8.98 -0.84
CA ASN A 107 -9.46 -10.43 -0.67
C ASN A 107 -8.72 -11.17 -1.80
N VAL A 108 -7.46 -10.79 -2.06
CA VAL A 108 -6.66 -11.40 -3.14
C VAL A 108 -6.43 -12.88 -2.86
N GLU A 109 -6.30 -13.68 -3.92
CA GLU A 109 -6.05 -15.13 -3.82
C GLU A 109 -4.90 -15.46 -2.86
N ASP A 110 -5.05 -16.55 -2.10
CA ASP A 110 -4.05 -17.00 -1.12
C ASP A 110 -2.69 -17.24 -1.77
N LYS A 111 -2.66 -17.66 -3.03
CA LYS A 111 -1.41 -17.81 -3.79
C LYS A 111 -0.63 -16.49 -3.82
N GLU A 112 -1.27 -15.38 -4.16
CA GLU A 112 -0.62 -14.07 -4.22
C GLU A 112 -0.33 -13.52 -2.81
N PHE A 113 -1.24 -13.72 -1.86
CA PHE A 113 -1.02 -13.29 -0.47
C PHE A 113 0.18 -14.00 0.18
N ASN A 114 0.34 -15.30 -0.06
CA ASN A 114 1.45 -16.09 0.48
C ASN A 114 2.82 -15.65 -0.06
N ARG A 115 2.87 -15.07 -1.26
CA ARG A 115 4.10 -14.47 -1.80
C ARG A 115 4.56 -13.26 -0.98
N LEU A 116 3.62 -12.42 -0.55
CA LEU A 116 3.90 -11.29 0.36
C LEU A 116 4.44 -11.80 1.70
N ILE A 117 3.78 -12.82 2.28
CA ILE A 117 4.23 -13.46 3.54
C ILE A 117 5.64 -14.02 3.39
N ALA A 118 5.94 -14.69 2.27
CA ALA A 118 7.26 -15.26 2.02
C ALA A 118 8.36 -14.19 2.03
N MET A 119 8.10 -13.02 1.44
CA MET A 119 9.02 -11.88 1.50
C MET A 119 9.22 -11.37 2.94
N VAL A 120 8.13 -11.14 3.68
CA VAL A 120 8.17 -10.69 5.08
C VAL A 120 9.00 -11.64 5.96
N ARG A 121 8.75 -12.96 5.81
CA ARG A 121 9.48 -14.01 6.54
C ARG A 121 10.95 -14.07 6.16
N LYS A 122 11.26 -13.97 4.86
CA LYS A 122 12.64 -13.98 4.34
C LYS A 122 13.48 -12.85 4.92
N GLU A 123 12.91 -11.65 5.03
CA GLU A 123 13.60 -10.48 5.61
C GLU A 123 13.56 -10.47 7.16
N GLY A 124 12.85 -11.41 7.79
CA GLY A 124 12.67 -11.45 9.24
C GLY A 124 12.02 -10.17 9.78
N LEU A 125 11.05 -9.62 9.04
CA LEU A 125 10.31 -8.43 9.46
C LEU A 125 9.23 -8.83 10.48
N ASN A 126 9.43 -8.46 11.74
CA ASN A 126 8.45 -8.61 12.82
C ASN A 126 7.80 -7.25 13.09
N ASP A 127 6.63 -7.01 12.50
CA ASP A 127 5.90 -5.75 12.65
C ASP A 127 4.44 -5.99 13.03
N TYR A 128 3.94 -5.22 14.00
CA TYR A 128 2.60 -5.34 14.56
C TYR A 128 1.49 -5.26 13.51
N LEU A 129 1.51 -4.28 12.60
CA LEU A 129 0.44 -4.12 11.62
C LEU A 129 0.51 -5.18 10.53
N ILE A 130 1.72 -5.48 10.03
CA ILE A 130 1.90 -6.54 9.03
C ILE A 130 1.45 -7.88 9.61
N ASN A 131 1.84 -8.21 10.85
CA ASN A 131 1.43 -9.46 11.49
C ASN A 131 -0.06 -9.48 11.83
N TYR A 132 -0.68 -8.34 12.16
CA TYR A 132 -2.13 -8.24 12.33
C TYR A 132 -2.88 -8.58 11.03
N PHE A 133 -2.41 -8.08 9.88
CA PHE A 133 -3.00 -8.39 8.58
C PHE A 133 -2.79 -9.85 8.16
N ILE A 134 -1.61 -10.41 8.43
CA ILE A 134 -1.34 -11.84 8.21
C ILE A 134 -2.24 -12.70 9.09
N ALA A 135 -2.38 -12.35 10.37
CA ALA A 135 -3.19 -13.08 11.31
C ALA A 135 -4.66 -13.12 10.90
N PHE A 136 -5.21 -11.99 10.46
CA PHE A 136 -6.56 -11.95 9.91
C PHE A 136 -6.74 -12.90 8.71
N ARG A 137 -5.81 -12.86 7.74
CA ARG A 137 -5.92 -13.66 6.52
C ARG A 137 -5.74 -15.16 6.75
N ASN A 138 -4.85 -15.54 7.66
CA ASN A 138 -4.56 -16.93 7.96
C ASN A 138 -5.38 -17.49 9.13
N SER A 139 -6.28 -16.69 9.70
CA SER A 139 -7.03 -17.04 10.92
C SER A 139 -6.12 -17.42 12.10
N GLU A 140 -4.98 -16.74 12.23
CA GLU A 140 -4.04 -16.93 13.36
C GLU A 140 -4.62 -16.32 14.65
N PRO A 141 -4.27 -16.86 15.82
CA PRO A 141 -4.69 -16.29 17.10
C PRO A 141 -4.07 -14.90 17.34
N SER A 142 -4.69 -14.12 18.23
CA SER A 142 -4.24 -12.74 18.52
C SER A 142 -2.80 -12.65 19.03
N ASP A 143 -2.34 -13.66 19.77
CA ASP A 143 -0.98 -13.73 20.30
C ASP A 143 0.09 -13.67 19.20
N PHE A 144 -0.26 -14.05 17.96
CA PHE A 144 0.63 -13.98 16.79
C PHE A 144 1.14 -12.56 16.52
N TYR A 145 0.28 -11.54 16.68
CA TYR A 145 0.65 -10.14 16.41
C TYR A 145 0.76 -9.30 17.68
N GLU A 146 0.12 -9.69 18.80
CA GLU A 146 0.16 -8.90 20.04
C GLU A 146 1.56 -8.80 20.65
N GLN A 147 2.40 -9.79 20.40
CA GLN A 147 3.80 -9.84 20.84
C GLN A 147 4.77 -9.14 19.87
N SER A 148 4.28 -8.66 18.72
CA SER A 148 5.11 -8.02 17.71
C SER A 148 5.46 -6.57 18.08
N GLU A 149 6.64 -6.15 17.66
CA GLU A 149 7.09 -4.76 17.79
C GLU A 149 6.55 -3.90 16.63
N PHE A 150 6.72 -2.58 16.72
CA PHE A 150 6.55 -1.70 15.57
C PHE A 150 7.90 -1.47 14.91
N TYR A 151 8.09 -1.99 13.70
CA TYR A 151 9.30 -1.75 12.92
C TYR A 151 9.42 -0.26 12.53
N VAL A 152 8.29 0.33 12.14
CA VAL A 152 8.11 1.78 12.05
C VAL A 152 7.01 2.21 13.01
N LYS A 153 7.37 2.95 14.06
CA LYS A 153 6.45 3.25 15.16
C LYS A 153 5.50 4.40 14.87
N TYR A 154 6.00 5.54 14.40
CA TYR A 154 5.16 6.71 14.12
C TYR A 154 4.88 6.80 12.62
N PRO A 155 3.63 7.08 12.18
CA PRO A 155 2.42 7.31 12.98
C PRO A 155 1.67 6.03 13.40
N TYR A 156 2.13 4.86 12.95
CA TYR A 156 1.40 3.59 12.95
C TYR A 156 0.98 3.04 14.32
N PHE A 157 1.65 3.40 15.42
CA PHE A 157 1.26 2.96 16.77
C PHE A 157 -0.17 3.41 17.14
N LYS A 158 -0.65 4.51 16.54
CA LYS A 158 -2.03 4.98 16.71
C LYS A 158 -3.08 4.02 16.17
N LEU A 159 -2.72 3.19 15.20
CA LEU A 159 -3.61 2.15 14.67
C LEU A 159 -3.76 0.95 15.63
N LYS A 160 -2.78 0.70 16.51
CA LYS A 160 -2.98 -0.24 17.63
C LYS A 160 -4.04 0.26 18.59
N GLU A 161 -4.10 1.56 18.88
CA GLU A 161 -5.17 2.15 19.71
C GLU A 161 -6.56 1.92 19.09
N VAL A 162 -6.67 1.97 17.74
CA VAL A 162 -7.92 1.62 17.02
C VAL A 162 -8.28 0.15 17.28
N ILE A 163 -7.38 -0.78 16.96
CA ILE A 163 -7.57 -2.23 17.09
C ILE A 163 -7.95 -2.63 18.51
N GLU A 164 -7.23 -2.12 19.52
CA GLU A 164 -7.48 -2.43 20.92
C GLU A 164 -8.80 -1.84 21.41
N SER A 165 -9.12 -0.61 21.01
CA SER A 165 -10.37 0.03 21.43
C SER A 165 -11.61 -0.67 20.88
N ASN A 166 -11.51 -1.36 19.75
CA ASN A 166 -12.60 -2.14 19.17
C ASN A 166 -13.02 -3.33 20.06
N LYS A 167 -12.12 -3.87 20.90
CA LYS A 167 -12.44 -4.90 21.90
C LYS A 167 -13.42 -4.38 22.97
N ILE A 168 -13.55 -3.06 23.11
CA ILE A 168 -14.37 -2.39 24.12
C ILE A 168 -15.59 -1.73 23.46
N SER A 169 -15.38 -0.98 22.36
CA SER A 169 -16.42 -0.20 21.71
C SER A 169 -16.06 0.11 20.26
N GLN A 170 -16.94 -0.28 19.32
CA GLN A 170 -16.82 0.12 17.91
C GLN A 170 -16.86 1.65 17.75
N GLU A 171 -17.66 2.36 18.55
CA GLU A 171 -17.74 3.83 18.53
C GLU A 171 -16.39 4.47 18.89
N LYS A 172 -15.69 3.92 19.88
CA LYS A 172 -14.35 4.41 20.24
C LYS A 172 -13.32 4.10 19.16
N SER A 173 -13.42 2.91 18.55
CA SER A 173 -12.55 2.49 17.45
C SER A 173 -12.67 3.41 16.24
N ILE A 174 -13.89 3.68 15.77
CA ILE A 174 -14.08 4.58 14.63
C ILE A 174 -13.62 6.01 14.94
N LYS A 175 -13.88 6.53 16.15
CA LYS A 175 -13.36 7.85 16.58
C LYS A 175 -11.84 7.91 16.56
N ASN A 176 -11.16 6.85 17.01
CA ASN A 176 -9.70 6.76 16.97
C ASN A 176 -9.18 6.70 15.53
N LEU A 177 -9.85 5.95 14.65
CA LEU A 177 -9.48 5.84 13.23
C LEU A 177 -9.67 7.18 12.50
N GLU A 178 -10.77 7.89 12.76
CA GLU A 178 -10.99 9.24 12.26
C GLU A 178 -9.89 10.21 12.69
N LYS A 179 -9.52 10.15 13.97
CA LYS A 179 -8.43 10.97 14.50
C LYS A 179 -7.11 10.64 13.80
N TYR A 180 -6.81 9.35 13.60
CA TYR A 180 -5.63 8.91 12.85
C TYR A 180 -5.56 9.52 11.46
N ILE A 181 -6.61 9.37 10.67
CA ILE A 181 -6.67 9.89 9.30
C ILE A 181 -6.53 11.41 9.26
N LYS A 182 -7.25 12.14 10.13
CA LYS A 182 -7.32 13.60 10.10
C LYS A 182 -6.07 14.29 10.69
N GLU A 183 -5.49 13.72 11.75
CA GLU A 183 -4.46 14.40 12.54
C GLU A 183 -3.06 13.81 12.39
N TYR A 184 -2.95 12.49 12.17
CA TYR A 184 -1.67 11.78 12.31
C TYR A 184 -1.12 11.25 10.99
N TRP A 185 -1.97 10.74 10.09
CA TRP A 185 -1.48 10.02 8.91
C TRP A 185 -0.59 10.89 8.02
N TYR A 186 -1.05 12.04 7.52
CA TYR A 186 -0.25 12.87 6.62
C TYR A 186 0.98 13.47 7.33
N LYS A 187 0.77 14.10 8.49
CA LYS A 187 1.85 14.72 9.28
C LYS A 187 2.90 13.70 9.74
N GLY A 188 2.50 12.45 9.93
CA GLY A 188 3.37 11.36 10.33
C GLY A 188 4.37 10.92 9.28
N HIS A 189 4.18 11.36 8.03
CA HIS A 189 5.01 11.02 6.89
C HIS A 189 5.80 12.23 6.37
N LEU A 190 6.08 13.24 7.21
CA LEU A 190 6.81 14.45 6.81
C LEU A 190 8.21 14.16 6.22
N GLU A 191 8.83 13.05 6.62
CA GLU A 191 10.16 12.64 6.16
C GLU A 191 10.10 11.78 4.88
N GLU A 192 8.91 11.43 4.41
CA GLU A 192 8.74 10.62 3.21
C GLU A 192 8.97 11.44 1.95
N ALA A 193 9.66 10.85 0.97
CA ALA A 193 9.97 11.52 -0.31
C ALA A 193 8.72 11.92 -1.13
N TRP A 194 7.54 11.37 -0.81
CA TRP A 194 6.28 11.71 -1.46
C TRP A 194 5.50 12.82 -0.73
N TYR A 195 5.93 13.23 0.47
CA TYR A 195 5.33 14.34 1.19
C TYR A 195 5.39 15.61 0.33
N ASP A 196 4.28 16.35 0.25
CA ASP A 196 4.09 17.52 -0.63
C ASP A 196 4.39 17.30 -2.12
N ALA A 197 4.45 16.05 -2.60
CA ALA A 197 4.57 15.72 -4.03
C ALA A 197 3.52 16.42 -4.91
N HIS A 198 2.34 16.77 -4.38
CA HIS A 198 1.29 17.51 -5.08
C HIS A 198 1.66 18.96 -5.41
N GLU A 199 2.60 19.55 -4.67
CA GLU A 199 3.17 20.89 -4.87
C GLU A 199 4.37 20.88 -5.84
N ASN A 200 4.88 19.70 -6.17
CA ASN A 200 6.07 19.56 -6.99
C ASN A 200 5.79 19.91 -8.47
N LYS A 201 6.69 20.71 -9.07
CA LYS A 201 6.62 21.13 -10.47
C LYS A 201 6.77 20.02 -11.52
N HIS A 202 7.26 18.84 -11.12
CA HIS A 202 7.56 17.73 -12.02
C HIS A 202 6.46 16.66 -12.10
N ASP A 203 5.22 17.01 -11.72
CA ASP A 203 4.05 16.12 -11.81
C ASP A 203 4.31 14.74 -11.15
N ILE A 204 4.90 14.69 -9.95
CA ILE A 204 5.28 13.42 -9.27
C ILE A 204 4.23 12.88 -8.27
N TYR A 205 3.04 13.46 -8.23
CA TYR A 205 1.99 13.12 -7.28
C TYR A 205 1.12 11.95 -7.77
N SER A 206 1.11 10.83 -7.04
CA SER A 206 0.28 9.67 -7.39
C SER A 206 -0.97 9.51 -6.52
N GLY A 207 -1.26 10.46 -5.64
CA GLY A 207 -2.32 10.31 -4.63
C GLY A 207 -1.81 9.99 -3.23
N TYR A 208 -2.60 10.37 -2.23
CA TYR A 208 -2.37 10.12 -0.82
C TYR A 208 -3.44 9.20 -0.25
N TRP A 209 -3.05 8.00 0.19
CA TRP A 209 -3.99 6.96 0.63
C TRP A 209 -3.43 6.15 1.81
N SER A 210 -4.17 6.11 2.92
CA SER A 210 -3.91 5.25 4.08
C SER A 210 -4.58 3.89 3.87
N PHE A 211 -3.92 3.02 3.10
CA PHE A 211 -4.45 1.68 2.82
C PHE A 211 -4.58 0.83 4.09
N GLU A 212 -3.64 0.98 5.02
CA GLU A 212 -3.64 0.32 6.32
C GLU A 212 -4.87 0.66 7.16
N SER A 213 -5.37 1.90 7.08
CA SER A 213 -6.59 2.31 7.78
C SER A 213 -7.83 1.65 7.18
N GLY A 214 -7.90 1.56 5.85
CA GLY A 214 -8.98 0.85 5.16
C GLY A 214 -9.00 -0.64 5.48
N ALA A 215 -7.83 -1.29 5.50
CA ALA A 215 -7.71 -2.70 5.87
C ALA A 215 -8.19 -2.94 7.31
N ILE A 216 -7.80 -2.09 8.27
CA ILE A 216 -8.25 -2.18 9.66
C ILE A 216 -9.77 -2.00 9.76
N ALA A 217 -10.34 -0.99 9.09
CA ALA A 217 -11.79 -0.78 9.10
C ALA A 217 -12.56 -1.99 8.57
N LYS A 218 -12.06 -2.61 7.48
CA LYS A 218 -12.65 -3.83 6.91
C LYS A 218 -12.58 -5.01 7.89
N ILE A 219 -11.40 -5.26 8.47
CA ILE A 219 -11.20 -6.38 9.42
C ILE A 219 -12.11 -6.24 10.64
N LEU A 220 -12.18 -5.03 11.20
CA LEU A 220 -12.96 -4.75 12.40
C LEU A 220 -14.45 -4.57 12.13
N LYS A 221 -14.86 -4.56 10.85
CA LYS A 221 -16.24 -4.30 10.38
C LYS A 221 -16.81 -3.02 10.99
N LEU A 222 -16.02 -1.94 10.96
CA LEU A 222 -16.44 -0.65 11.49
C LEU A 222 -17.49 -0.01 10.57
N ASP A 223 -18.45 0.70 11.16
CA ASP A 223 -19.24 1.70 10.42
C ASP A 223 -18.33 2.91 10.15
N ASP A 224 -17.77 2.94 8.95
CA ASP A 224 -16.84 3.96 8.45
C ASP A 224 -17.53 5.00 7.56
N SER A 225 -18.86 5.11 7.62
CA SER A 225 -19.65 6.05 6.83
C SER A 225 -19.18 7.51 7.00
N THR A 226 -18.73 7.88 8.20
CA THR A 226 -18.18 9.20 8.53
C THR A 226 -16.84 9.50 7.84
N LEU A 227 -16.14 8.47 7.36
CA LEU A 227 -14.84 8.57 6.68
C LEU A 227 -14.95 8.64 5.16
N LYS A 228 -16.15 8.46 4.59
CA LYS A 228 -16.37 8.42 3.14
C LYS A 228 -15.76 9.60 2.38
N ASP A 229 -15.89 10.80 2.94
CA ASP A 229 -15.39 12.03 2.34
C ASP A 229 -14.05 12.49 2.93
N SER A 230 -13.49 11.74 3.89
CA SER A 230 -12.22 12.09 4.51
C SER A 230 -11.07 12.01 3.51
N SER A 231 -10.18 13.00 3.54
CA SER A 231 -8.90 12.91 2.85
C SER A 231 -8.17 11.63 3.28
N TYR A 232 -7.49 10.99 2.33
CA TYR A 232 -6.63 9.82 2.53
C TYR A 232 -7.32 8.47 2.81
N TYR A 233 -8.61 8.45 3.15
CA TYR A 233 -9.30 7.19 3.45
C TYR A 233 -9.75 6.45 2.16
N PRO A 234 -9.38 5.18 1.96
CA PRO A 234 -9.69 4.45 0.73
C PRO A 234 -11.09 3.81 0.75
N TYR A 235 -12.15 4.62 0.94
CA TYR A 235 -13.53 4.14 1.13
C TYR A 235 -13.99 3.13 0.07
N ASP A 236 -13.85 3.46 -1.22
CA ASP A 236 -14.30 2.58 -2.32
C ASP A 236 -13.60 1.21 -2.32
N MET A 237 -12.36 1.13 -1.83
CA MET A 237 -11.61 -0.12 -1.75
C MET A 237 -12.10 -0.99 -0.58
N VAL A 238 -12.45 -0.36 0.56
CA VAL A 238 -13.04 -1.05 1.72
C VAL A 238 -14.38 -1.69 1.35
N HIS A 239 -15.22 -0.93 0.63
CA HIS A 239 -16.58 -1.30 0.24
C HIS A 239 -16.67 -2.03 -1.12
N CYS A 240 -15.54 -2.47 -1.68
CA CYS A 240 -15.58 -3.26 -2.89
C CYS A 240 -16.24 -4.61 -2.62
N GLN A 241 -17.16 -5.03 -3.50
CA GLN A 241 -17.84 -6.31 -3.36
C GLN A 241 -16.85 -7.46 -3.57
N GLU A 242 -16.90 -8.43 -2.67
CA GLU A 242 -16.27 -9.74 -2.86
C GLU A 242 -17.09 -10.47 -3.93
N LYS A 243 -16.62 -10.42 -5.18
CA LYS A 243 -17.06 -11.35 -6.22
C LYS A 243 -16.20 -12.60 -6.15
#